data_AF-A0A7C7I887-F1
#
_entry.id   AF-A0A7C7I887-F1
#
_cell.length_a   1.000
_cell.length_b   1.000
_cell.length_c   1.000
_cell.angle_alpha   90.00
_cell.angle_beta   90.00
_cell.angle_gamma   90.00
#
_symmetry.space_group_name_H-M   'P 1'
#
loop_
_entity.id
_entity.type
_entity.pdbx_description
1 polymer ?
#
loop_
_entity_poly.entity_id
_entity_poly.type
_entity_poly.pdbx_seq_one_letter_code
_entity_poly.pdbx_strand_id
1 'polypeptide(L)' 'MGGMAYVTGEYHREPVKHGYNQAQYLGGMAAASGTVAALLQRWRGGVGQQVDVSIMECVTSTLFSSVLDYTYAGMVNRRQ' A
#
# COMPACT_ATOMS: atom_id res chain seq x y z
N MET A 1 -0.12 -10.41 4.38
CA MET A 1 0.07 -9.73 5.68
C MET A 1 -0.37 -8.27 5.70
N GLY A 2 -0.40 -7.51 4.59
CA GLY A 2 -0.83 -6.09 4.61
C GLY A 2 -2.35 -5.83 4.65
N GLY A 3 -3.19 -6.73 5.18
CA GLY A 3 -4.65 -6.56 5.31
C GLY A 3 -5.48 -6.49 4.01
N MET A 4 -4.86 -6.28 2.85
CA MET A 4 -5.56 -6.16 1.56
C MET A 4 -6.42 -7.38 1.17
N ALA A 5 -6.00 -8.60 1.47
CA ALA A 5 -6.85 -9.77 1.22
C ALA A 5 -8.05 -9.85 2.18
N TYR A 6 -7.92 -9.32 3.39
CA TYR A 6 -8.98 -9.36 4.41
C TYR A 6 -10.18 -8.49 4.02
N VAL A 7 -9.95 -7.40 3.28
CA VAL A 7 -11.02 -6.48 2.87
C VAL A 7 -11.66 -6.85 1.51
N THR A 8 -11.25 -7.96 0.90
CA THR A 8 -11.64 -8.31 -0.48
C THR A 8 -12.34 -9.67 -0.57
N GLY A 9 -13.41 -9.74 -1.37
CA GLY A 9 -14.26 -10.91 -1.55
C GLY A 9 -15.64 -10.72 -0.90
N GLU A 10 -16.54 -11.68 -1.10
CA GLU A 10 -17.89 -11.64 -0.52
C GLU A 10 -17.86 -11.82 1.00
N TYR A 11 -18.83 -11.21 1.69
CA TYR A 11 -18.93 -11.28 3.14
C TYR A 11 -18.98 -12.72 3.70
N HIS A 12 -19.79 -13.58 3.09
CA HIS A 12 -20.04 -14.95 3.55
C HIS A 12 -18.99 -15.98 3.08
N ARG A 13 -17.92 -15.53 2.42
CA ARG A 13 -16.88 -16.39 1.86
C ARG A 13 -15.51 -16.07 2.42
N GLU A 14 -14.58 -16.96 2.13
CA GLU A 14 -13.18 -16.79 2.49
C GLU A 14 -12.62 -15.50 1.87
N PRO A 15 -11.72 -14.78 2.57
CA PRO A 15 -11.05 -13.62 2.02
C PRO A 15 -10.28 -14.02 0.75
N VAL A 16 -10.39 -13.21 -0.30
CA VAL A 16 -9.82 -13.53 -1.60
C VAL A 16 -8.65 -12.60 -1.91
N LYS A 17 -7.56 -13.18 -2.43
CA LYS A 17 -6.45 -12.39 -2.99
C LYS A 17 -6.99 -11.54 -4.15
N HIS A 18 -6.65 -10.25 -4.18
CA HIS A 18 -6.88 -9.44 -5.37
C HIS A 18 -6.31 -10.10 -6.63
N GLY A 19 -7.02 -9.91 -7.75
CA GLY A 19 -6.58 -10.41 -9.05
C GLY A 19 -5.19 -9.87 -9.44
N TYR A 20 -4.40 -10.71 -10.10
CA TYR A 20 -3.01 -10.42 -10.49
C TYR A 20 -2.10 -10.13 -9.28
N ASN A 21 -1.06 -9.32 -9.51
CA ASN A 21 0.02 -9.04 -8.57
C ASN A 21 -0.07 -7.59 -8.07
N GLN A 22 -1.25 -7.20 -7.55
CA GLN A 22 -1.52 -5.83 -7.10
C GLN A 22 -0.50 -5.31 -6.09
N ALA A 23 -0.09 -6.15 -5.13
CA ALA A 23 0.93 -5.79 -4.15
C ALA A 23 2.26 -5.38 -4.82
N GLN A 24 2.68 -6.12 -5.85
CA GLN A 24 3.88 -5.81 -6.62
C GLN A 24 3.70 -4.54 -7.46
N TYR A 25 2.53 -4.31 -8.05
CA TYR A 25 2.26 -3.08 -8.80
C TYR A 25 2.30 -1.85 -7.89
N LEU A 26 1.72 -1.92 -6.68
CA LEU A 26 1.78 -0.83 -5.71
C LEU A 26 3.21 -0.53 -5.27
N GLY A 27 3.98 -1.57 -4.93
CA GLY A 27 5.40 -1.41 -4.59
C GLY A 27 6.21 -0.82 -5.75
N GLY A 28 5.97 -1.29 -6.97
CA GLY A 28 6.63 -0.78 -8.18
C GLY A 28 6.31 0.69 -8.47
N MET A 29 5.05 1.10 -8.30
CA MET A 29 4.65 2.50 -8.44
C MET A 29 5.32 3.38 -7.38
N ALA A 30 5.31 2.96 -6.11
CA ALA A 30 5.96 3.69 -5.03
C ALA A 30 7.48 3.83 -5.27
N ALA A 31 8.15 2.76 -5.70
CA ALA A 31 9.57 2.76 -6.04
C ALA A 31 9.87 3.69 -7.23
N ALA A 32 9.05 3.66 -8.28
CA ALA A 32 9.20 4.55 -9.43
C ALA A 32 9.04 6.02 -9.02
N SER A 33 7.98 6.35 -8.26
CA SER A 33 7.75 7.71 -7.76
C SER A 33 8.89 8.19 -6.86
N GLY A 34 9.34 7.37 -5.91
CA GLY A 34 10.47 7.69 -5.03
C GLY A 34 11.77 7.91 -5.82
N THR A 35 12.02 7.10 -6.85
CA THR A 35 13.20 7.24 -7.71
C THR A 35 13.16 8.54 -8.51
N VAL A 36 12.00 8.90 -9.08
CA VAL A 36 11.84 10.19 -9.79
C VAL A 36 12.08 11.37 -8.85
N ALA A 37 11.57 11.30 -7.61
CA ALA A 37 11.81 12.34 -6.60
C ALA A 37 13.30 12.46 -6.24
N ALA A 38 13.99 11.34 -6.03
CA ALA A 38 15.43 11.31 -5.75
C ALA A 38 16.28 11.86 -6.93
N LEU A 39 15.89 11.55 -8.17
CA LEU A 39 16.53 12.10 -9.37
C LEU A 39 16.32 13.60 -9.50
N LEU A 40 15.10 14.10 -9.21
CA LEU A 40 14.81 15.53 -9.21
C LEU A 40 15.67 16.26 -8.16
N GLN A 41 15.82 15.69 -6.98
CA GLN A 41 16.68 16.25 -5.93
C GLN A 41 18.15 16.25 -6.36
N ARG A 42 18.63 15.17 -6.97
CA ARG A 42 19.98 15.10 -7.54
C ARG A 42 20.21 16.17 -8.60
N TRP A 43 19.22 16.42 -9.46
CA TRP A 43 19.33 17.43 -10.51
C TRP A 43 19.38 18.86 -9.95
N ARG A 44 18.65 19.15 -8.87
CA ARG A 44 18.61 20.48 -8.23
C ARG A 44 19.77 20.75 -7.27
N GLY A 45 20.22 19.74 -6.53
CA GLY A 45 21.13 19.89 -5.39
C GLY A 45 22.37 18.99 -5.42
N GLY A 46 22.59 18.25 -6.52
CA GLY A 46 23.83 17.51 -6.80
C GLY A 46 23.95 16.13 -6.16
N VAL A 47 23.23 15.84 -5.07
CA VAL A 47 23.34 14.56 -4.33
C VAL A 47 22.08 13.72 -4.51
N GLY A 48 22.28 12.42 -4.80
CA GLY A 48 21.19 11.44 -4.85
C GLY A 48 20.67 11.05 -3.48
N GLN A 49 19.60 10.25 -3.44
CA GLN A 49 19.00 9.75 -2.21
C GLN A 49 18.74 8.24 -2.31
N GLN A 50 18.84 7.53 -1.19
CA GLN A 50 18.42 6.14 -1.08
C GLN A 50 16.89 6.09 -1.01
N VAL A 51 16.28 5.27 -1.86
CA VAL A 51 14.82 5.02 -1.85
C VAL A 51 14.59 3.63 -1.26
N ASP A 52 14.01 3.58 -0.07
CA ASP A 52 13.61 2.33 0.59
C ASP A 52 12.09 2.14 0.44
N VAL A 53 11.68 0.95 0.00
CA VAL A 53 10.30 0.65 -0.36
C VAL A 53 9.92 -0.70 0.23
N SER A 54 8.94 -0.68 1.13
CA SER A 54 8.30 -1.88 1.66
C SER A 54 7.00 -2.17 0.93
N ILE A 55 6.91 -3.32 0.26
CA ILE A 55 5.65 -3.80 -0.34
C ILE A 55 4.56 -3.92 0.72
N MET A 56 4.92 -4.27 1.96
CA MET A 56 3.94 -4.33 3.05
C MET A 56 3.35 -2.94 3.32
N GLU A 57 4.17 -1.91 3.44
CA GLU A 57 3.73 -0.53 3.68
C GLU A 57 2.87 -0.01 2.53
N CYS A 58 3.27 -0.28 1.29
CA CYS A 58 2.52 0.10 0.09
C CYS A 58 1.13 -0.57 0.03
N VAL A 59 1.01 -1.80 0.52
CA VAL A 59 -0.28 -2.50 0.58
C VAL A 59 -1.12 -2.00 1.76
N THR A 60 -0.53 -1.71 2.91
CA THR A 60 -1.27 -1.18 4.05
C THR A 60 -1.78 0.25 3.83
N SER A 61 -1.07 1.06 3.03
CA SER A 61 -1.49 2.44 2.75
C SER A 61 -2.82 2.51 1.99
N THR A 62 -3.20 1.46 1.26
CA THR A 62 -4.49 1.39 0.56
C THR A 62 -5.67 1.14 1.50
N LEU A 63 -5.42 0.81 2.77
CA LEU A 63 -6.46 0.49 3.77
C LEU A 63 -6.91 1.69 4.59
N PHE A 64 -6.66 2.92 4.12
CA PHE A 64 -6.88 4.17 4.87
C PHE A 64 -8.19 4.18 5.68
N SER A 65 -9.34 3.94 5.05
CA SER A 65 -10.63 3.93 5.76
C SER A 65 -10.72 2.84 6.82
N SER A 66 -10.26 1.63 6.52
CA SER A 66 -10.31 0.49 7.46
C SER A 66 -9.37 0.65 8.65
N VAL A 67 -8.19 1.26 8.43
CA VAL A 67 -7.25 1.57 9.51
C VAL A 67 -7.82 2.65 10.42
N LEU A 68 -8.46 3.68 9.85
CA LEU A 68 -9.10 4.73 10.65
C LEU A 68 -10.25 4.20 11.50
N ASP A 69 -11.15 3.41 10.93
CA ASP A 69 -12.30 2.85 11.65
C ASP A 69 -11.85 1.95 12.81
N TYR A 70 -10.80 1.16 12.59
CA TYR A 70 -10.23 0.33 13.65
C TYR A 70 -9.55 1.17 14.73
N THR A 71 -8.73 2.16 14.34
CA THR A 71 -7.89 2.92 15.27
C THR A 71 -8.72 3.88 16.13
N TYR A 72 -9.73 4.54 15.56
CA TYR A 72 -10.49 5.59 16.22
C TYR A 72 -11.83 5.14 16.80
N ALA A 73 -12.45 4.11 16.23
CA ALA A 73 -13.75 3.63 16.67
C ALA A 73 -13.74 2.17 17.17
N GLY A 74 -12.60 1.48 17.10
CA GLY A 74 -12.50 0.05 17.42
C GLY A 74 -13.30 -0.84 16.46
N MET A 75 -13.74 -0.29 15.32
CA MET A 75 -14.60 -0.98 14.37
C MET A 75 -13.76 -1.77 13.37
N VAL A 76 -14.09 -3.05 13.21
CA VAL A 76 -13.49 -3.89 12.18
C VAL A 76 -14.40 -3.90 10.96
N ASN A 77 -13.96 -3.26 9.87
CA ASN A 77 -14.71 -3.22 8.63
C ASN A 77 -14.91 -4.61 8.05
N ARG A 78 -16.16 -4.87 7.63
CA ARG A 78 -16.55 -6.12 6.99
C ARG A 78 -16.52 -5.93 5.47
N ARG A 79 -16.19 -7.02 4.78
CA ARG A 79 -16.36 -7.14 3.33
C ARG A 79 -17.84 -7.06 2.97
N GLN A 80 -18.16 -6.53 1.79
CA GLN A 80 -19.51 -6.43 1.24
C GLN A 80 -19.74 -7.59 0.26
#